data_AF-G5QTB0-F1
#
_entry.id   AF-G5QTB0-F1
#
_cell.length_a   1.000
_cell.length_b   1.000
_cell.length_c   1.000
_cell.angle_alpha   90.00
_cell.angle_beta   90.00
_cell.angle_gamma   90.00
#
_symmetry.space_group_name_H-M   'P 1'
#
loop_
_entity.id
_entity.type
_entity.pdbx_description
1 polymer ?
#
loop_
_entity_poly.entity_id
_entity_poly.type
_entity_poly.pdbx_seq_one_letter_code
_entity_poly.pdbx_strand_id
1 'polypeptide(L)' 'MPVIVSGHENQAITHSITVGSRITVQGFISCHKAKNGLSKMVLHAEQIELIDSGD' A
#
# COMPACT_ATOMS: atom_id res chain seq x y z
N MET A 1 -0.05 -7.18 6.15
CA MET A 1 -1.31 -6.55 5.68
C MET A 1 -1.13 -6.22 4.21
N PRO A 2 -2.02 -6.64 3.29
CA PRO A 2 -1.90 -6.30 1.88
C PRO A 2 -2.26 -4.83 1.65
N VAL A 3 -1.49 -4.17 0.79
CA VAL A 3 -1.64 -2.76 0.40
C VAL A 3 -1.79 -2.70 -1.12
N ILE A 4 -2.72 -1.91 -1.62
CA ILE A 4 -2.96 -1.71 -3.05
C ILE A 4 -2.94 -0.20 -3.33
N VAL A 5 -2.19 0.19 -4.34
CA VAL A 5 -2.19 1.54 -4.91
C VAL A 5 -2.94 1.50 -6.23
N SER A 6 -3.85 2.44 -6.43
CA SER A 6 -4.63 2.57 -7.66
C SER A 6 -4.47 3.98 -8.23
N GLY A 7 -4.72 4.13 -9.53
CA GLY A 7 -4.63 5.43 -10.21
C GLY A 7 -3.24 5.69 -10.79
N HIS A 8 -3.20 6.35 -11.96
CA HIS A 8 -1.97 6.54 -12.72
C HIS A 8 -0.96 7.45 -12.01
N GLU A 9 -1.45 8.48 -11.32
CA GLU A 9 -0.64 9.47 -10.61
C GLU A 9 0.16 8.85 -9.46
N ASN A 10 -0.40 7.85 -8.80
CA ASN A 10 0.24 7.19 -7.66
C ASN A 10 1.25 6.10 -8.09
N GLN A 11 1.33 5.75 -9.38
CA GLN A 11 2.32 4.79 -9.88
C GLN A 11 3.75 5.33 -9.85
N ALA A 12 3.94 6.64 -10.00
CA ALA A 12 5.29 7.22 -9.97
C ALA A 12 5.99 6.97 -8.62
N ILE A 13 5.22 6.97 -7.52
CA ILE A 13 5.74 6.75 -6.16
C ILE A 13 6.11 5.28 -5.96
N THR A 14 5.41 4.34 -6.59
CA THR A 14 5.70 2.90 -6.43
C THR A 14 6.98 2.46 -7.12
N HIS A 15 7.47 3.22 -8.12
CA HIS A 15 8.72 2.91 -8.82
C HIS A 15 9.96 3.00 -7.92
N SER A 16 9.89 3.78 -6.84
CA SER A 16 10.99 3.95 -5.88
C SER A 16 10.89 3.01 -4.67
N ILE A 17 9.87 2.15 -4.61
CA ILE A 17 9.64 1.22 -3.51
C ILE A 17 10.16 -0.16 -3.93
N THR A 18 11.06 -0.71 -3.13
CA THR A 18 11.61 -2.05 -3.34
C THR A 18 11.46 -2.90 -2.07
N VAL A 19 11.74 -4.19 -2.18
CA VAL A 19 11.71 -5.09 -1.01
C VAL A 19 12.72 -4.58 0.02
N GLY A 20 12.25 -4.32 1.24
CA GLY A 20 13.07 -3.78 2.34
C GLY A 20 12.92 -2.27 2.54
N SER A 21 12.26 -1.54 1.63
CA SER A 21 11.97 -0.12 1.83
C SER A 21 11.10 0.10 3.09
N ARG A 22 11.51 1.05 3.92
CA ARG A 22 10.69 1.55 5.03
C ARG A 22 9.81 2.67 4.51
N ILE A 23 8.49 2.50 4.64
CA ILE A 23 7.51 3.44 4.10
C ILE A 23 6.40 3.69 5.10
N THR A 24 5.83 4.89 5.04
CA THR A 24 4.55 5.23 5.67
C THR A 24 3.47 5.16 4.59
N VAL A 25 2.36 4.48 4.86
CA VAL A 25 1.23 4.36 3.93
C VAL A 25 -0.01 4.90 4.59
N GLN A 26 -0.70 5.81 3.91
CA GLN A 26 -1.98 6.37 4.34
C GLN A 26 -3.07 6.09 3.31
N GLY A 27 -4.28 5.84 3.79
CA GLY A 27 -5.45 5.60 2.96
C GLY A 27 -6.57 4.96 3.78
N PHE A 28 -7.43 4.18 3.14
CA PHE A 28 -8.60 3.57 3.79
C PHE A 28 -8.54 2.04 3.78
N ILE A 29 -9.15 1.44 4.81
CA ILE A 29 -9.25 -0.02 4.93
C ILE A 29 -10.51 -0.51 4.24
N SER A 30 -10.38 -1.53 3.40
CA SER A 30 -11.49 -2.26 2.79
C SER A 30 -11.38 -3.75 3.11
N CYS A 31 -12.53 -4.42 3.17
CA CYS A 31 -12.61 -5.85 3.41
C CYS A 31 -13.25 -6.55 2.22
N HIS A 32 -12.50 -7.47 1.59
CA HIS A 32 -12.99 -8.28 0.47
C HIS A 32 -13.26 -9.71 0.95
N LYS A 33 -14.46 -10.23 0.67
CA LYS A 33 -14.74 -11.65 0.90
C LYS A 33 -14.06 -12.48 -0.20
N ALA A 34 -13.16 -13.37 0.20
CA ALA A 34 -12.58 -14.34 -0.71
C ALA A 34 -13.59 -15.45 -1.03
N LYS A 35 -13.35 -16.18 -2.14
CA LYS A 35 -14.22 -17.28 -2.59
C LYS A 35 -14.36 -18.41 -1.55
N ASN A 36 -13.42 -18.53 -0.61
CA ASN A 36 -13.47 -19.48 0.50
C ASN A 36 -14.23 -18.96 1.73
N GLY A 37 -14.91 -17.82 1.64
CA GLY A 37 -15.69 -17.22 2.73
C GLY A 37 -14.86 -16.40 3.73
N LEU A 38 -13.53 -16.39 3.62
CA LEU A 38 -12.67 -15.59 4.51
C LEU A 38 -12.64 -14.12 4.06
N SER A 39 -12.74 -13.21 5.02
CA SER A 39 -12.56 -11.77 4.78
C SER A 39 -11.07 -11.42 4.72
N LYS A 40 -10.66 -10.73 3.66
CA LYS A 40 -9.32 -10.18 3.48
C LYS A 40 -9.37 -8.67 3.69
N MET A 41 -8.68 -8.20 4.71
CA MET A 41 -8.47 -6.78 4.94
C MET A 41 -7.38 -6.27 3.99
N VAL A 42 -7.64 -5.15 3.30
CA VAL A 42 -6.74 -4.52 2.34
C VAL A 42 -6.68 -3.02 2.66
N LEU A 43 -5.47 -2.45 2.66
CA LEU A 43 -5.28 -1.01 2.69
C LEU A 43 -5.23 -0.48 1.26
N HIS A 44 -6.18 0.36 0.88
CA HIS A 44 -6.10 1.14 -0.36
C HIS A 44 -5.31 2.40 -0.07
N ALA A 45 -4.10 2.48 -0.63
CA ALA A 45 -3.16 3.56 -0.40
C ALA A 45 -3.50 4.77 -1.28
N GLU A 46 -3.67 5.92 -0.63
CA GLU A 46 -3.86 7.23 -1.25
C GLU A 46 -2.56 8.03 -1.25
N GLN A 47 -1.77 7.92 -0.17
CA GLN A 47 -0.47 8.57 -0.02
C GLN A 47 0.56 7.56 0.49
N ILE A 48 1.76 7.60 -0.08
CA ILE A 48 2.91 6.80 0.36
C ILE A 48 4.12 7.72 0.48
N GLU A 49 4.80 7.63 1.61
CA GLU A 49 6.01 8.38 1.89
C GLU A 49 7.16 7.40 2.20
N LEU A 50 8.30 7.61 1.54
CA LEU A 50 9.54 6.90 1.86
C LEU A 50 10.09 7.44 3.18
N ILE A 51 10.39 6.56 4.12
CA ILE A 51 11.10 6.93 5.34
C ILE A 51 12.57 6.81 5.01
N ASP A 52 13.17 7.91 4.57
CA ASP A 52 14.62 7.98 4.44
C ASP A 52 15.22 7.88 5.85
N SER A 53 15.92 6.79 6.10
CA SER A 53 16.69 6.63 7.34
C SER A 53 18.04 7.30 7.07
N GLY A 54 18.03 8.63 6.95
CA GLY A 54 19.26 9.40 6.85
C GLY A 54 20.14 9.11 8.06
N ASP A 55 21.26 8.47 7.81
CA ASP A 55 22.46 8.46 8.66
C ASP A 55 23.38 9.59 8.13
#